data_AF-A0A0F9HEU1-F1
#
_entry.id   AF-A0A0F9HEU1-F1
#
_cell.length_a   1.000
_cell.length_b   1.000
_cell.length_c   1.000
_cell.angle_alpha   90.00
_cell.angle_beta   90.00
_cell.angle_gamma   90.00
#
_symmetry.space_group_name_H-M   'P 1'
#
loop_
_entity.id
_entity.type
_entity.pdbx_description
1 polymer ?
#
loop_
_entity_poly.entity_id
_entity_poly.type
_entity_poly.pdbx_seq_one_letter_code
_entity_poly.pdbx_strand_id
1 'polypeptide(L)'
;GGVLKDADALIDLSHAKGHGACGYGGAIKNLALGGYSGGTRWMKIHGISQFDKYWDKEKGTPEHAKRLVESCPYKALRYDAANNNLIRNYHDCHQCFTCLEIDSEIGAVKVPRESYTAFQEMLAIASSKVLETFNPEKVFYLNFALQITTYCDCMGTGQPPVINDIGVLGSKDIVSIEYATLDLIKKEGLIEKNIPPFLKHINLDKDKDLHPFSRLHGPYKDPYESARFLEKMGKGTSQYELIEILSPEEVSKMKAPAKVFEGEPSFF
;
A
#
# COMPACT_ATOMS: atom_id res chain seq x y z
N GLY A 1 -9.76 5.52 -22.35
CA GLY A 1 -9.27 6.67 -23.13
C GLY A 1 -8.48 7.55 -22.20
N GLY A 2 -7.93 8.65 -22.72
CA GLY A 2 -7.09 9.57 -21.95
C GLY A 2 -5.61 9.30 -22.20
N VAL A 3 -4.79 10.31 -21.90
CA VAL A 3 -3.37 10.40 -22.30
C VAL A 3 -2.57 9.14 -21.97
N LEU A 4 -2.83 8.50 -20.82
CA LEU A 4 -2.17 7.25 -20.46
C LEU A 4 -2.49 6.12 -21.45
N LYS A 5 -3.76 5.91 -21.83
CA LYS A 5 -4.14 4.87 -22.79
C LYS A 5 -3.54 5.11 -24.17
N ASP A 6 -3.41 6.38 -24.55
CA ASP A 6 -3.02 6.79 -25.90
C ASP A 6 -1.49 6.87 -26.06
N ALA A 7 -0.72 6.61 -25.00
CA ALA A 7 0.74 6.63 -25.01
C ALA A 7 1.36 5.40 -25.69
N ASP A 8 2.48 5.60 -26.38
CA ASP A 8 3.20 4.53 -27.09
C ASP A 8 3.97 3.57 -26.18
N ALA A 9 4.37 4.04 -25.00
CA ALA A 9 5.16 3.32 -24.01
C ALA A 9 4.79 3.78 -22.60
N LEU A 10 5.04 2.92 -21.62
CA LEU A 10 4.78 3.18 -20.21
C LEU A 10 6.08 3.05 -19.41
N ILE A 11 6.47 4.12 -18.73
CA ILE A 11 7.49 4.09 -17.68
C ILE A 11 6.80 4.43 -16.37
N ASP A 12 6.68 3.44 -15.49
CA ASP A 12 6.06 3.60 -14.18
C ASP A 12 7.12 3.96 -13.13
N LEU A 13 7.12 5.22 -12.72
CA LEU A 13 8.01 5.73 -11.67
C LEU A 13 7.24 5.74 -10.35
N SER A 14 7.62 4.87 -9.42
CA SER A 14 6.94 4.73 -8.14
C SER A 14 7.87 4.96 -6.95
N HIS A 15 7.32 5.49 -5.86
CA HIS A 15 8.01 5.66 -4.59
C HIS A 15 7.59 4.54 -3.63
N ALA A 16 8.51 3.61 -3.38
CA ALA A 16 8.26 2.42 -2.59
C ALA A 16 8.13 2.75 -1.10
N LYS A 17 6.89 2.82 -0.60
CA LYS A 17 6.58 3.24 0.78
C LYS A 17 5.46 2.42 1.42
N GLY A 18 5.32 2.53 2.74
CA GLY A 18 4.22 1.89 3.45
C GLY A 18 2.85 2.50 3.09
N HIS A 19 1.77 1.75 3.32
CA HIS A 19 0.40 2.21 3.13
C HIS A 19 -0.53 1.69 4.21
N GLY A 20 -1.35 2.57 4.79
CA GLY A 20 -2.24 2.21 5.87
C GLY A 20 -3.25 1.13 5.49
N ALA A 21 -3.77 1.10 4.26
CA ALA A 21 -4.80 0.13 3.86
C ALA A 21 -4.27 -1.19 3.25
N CYS A 22 -3.20 -1.14 2.45
CA CYS A 22 -2.67 -2.28 1.69
C CYS A 22 -1.25 -2.68 2.09
N GLY A 23 -0.73 -2.14 3.20
CA GLY A 23 0.63 -2.38 3.68
C GLY A 23 1.70 -1.62 2.90
N TYR A 24 1.64 -1.62 1.57
CA TYR A 24 2.66 -1.06 0.68
C TYR A 24 2.06 -0.32 -0.52
N GLY A 25 2.82 0.65 -1.03
CA GLY A 25 2.59 1.27 -2.33
C GLY A 25 3.88 1.34 -3.13
N GLY A 26 3.91 0.64 -4.26
CA GLY A 26 4.93 0.75 -5.31
C GLY A 26 4.26 0.85 -6.68
N ALA A 27 4.88 0.22 -7.69
CA ALA A 27 4.43 0.20 -9.08
C ALA A 27 2.94 -0.15 -9.24
N ILE A 28 2.47 -1.22 -8.60
CA ILE A 28 1.07 -1.66 -8.73
C ILE A 28 0.11 -0.57 -8.25
N LYS A 29 0.36 -0.02 -7.07
CA LYS A 29 -0.50 1.04 -6.53
C LYS A 29 -0.42 2.31 -7.38
N ASN A 30 0.75 2.62 -7.92
CA ASN A 30 0.97 3.80 -8.74
C ASN A 30 0.11 3.75 -10.01
N LEU A 31 0.16 2.65 -10.76
CA LEU A 31 -0.70 2.45 -11.91
C LEU A 31 -2.18 2.38 -11.55
N ALA A 32 -2.54 1.63 -10.50
CA ALA A 32 -3.93 1.46 -10.10
C ALA A 32 -4.61 2.77 -9.69
N LEU A 33 -3.91 3.69 -9.01
CA LEU A 33 -4.50 4.94 -8.54
C LEU A 33 -4.20 6.14 -9.44
N GLY A 34 -3.10 6.11 -10.17
CA GLY A 34 -2.71 7.15 -11.13
C GLY A 34 -3.35 6.98 -12.51
N GLY A 35 -3.65 5.75 -12.91
CA GLY A 35 -4.20 5.44 -14.23
C GLY A 35 -5.71 5.66 -14.39
N TYR A 36 -6.39 6.19 -13.37
CA TYR A 36 -7.84 6.33 -13.35
C TYR A 36 -8.27 7.74 -12.94
N SER A 37 -9.39 8.19 -13.51
CA SER A 37 -10.03 9.44 -13.13
C SER A 37 -10.46 9.43 -11.66
N GLY A 38 -10.58 10.63 -11.07
CA GLY A 38 -10.93 10.80 -9.66
C GLY A 38 -12.20 10.05 -9.24
N GLY A 39 -13.23 10.02 -10.08
CA GLY A 39 -14.47 9.28 -9.81
C GLY A 39 -14.22 7.77 -9.66
N THR A 40 -13.48 7.15 -10.59
CA THR A 40 -13.17 5.72 -10.51
C THR A 40 -12.21 5.44 -9.34
N ARG A 41 -11.16 6.26 -9.18
CA ARG A 41 -10.19 6.16 -8.11
C ARG A 41 -10.86 6.14 -6.74
N TRP A 42 -11.72 7.12 -6.45
CA TRP A 42 -12.30 7.28 -5.11
C TRP A 42 -13.55 6.42 -4.89
N MET A 43 -14.44 6.33 -5.88
CA MET A 43 -15.73 5.64 -5.68
C MET A 43 -15.66 4.14 -5.93
N LYS A 44 -14.82 3.68 -6.86
CA LYS A 44 -14.71 2.24 -7.19
C LYS A 44 -13.54 1.60 -6.48
N ILE A 45 -12.32 2.14 -6.69
CA ILE A 45 -11.10 1.51 -6.18
C ILE A 45 -11.02 1.64 -4.65
N HIS A 46 -11.18 2.84 -4.08
CA HIS A 46 -11.22 3.00 -2.62
C HIS A 46 -12.56 2.54 -2.01
N GLY A 47 -13.66 2.62 -2.77
CA GLY A 47 -14.98 2.20 -2.31
C GLY A 47 -15.09 0.71 -2.01
N ILE A 48 -14.23 -0.13 -2.61
CA ILE A 48 -14.26 -1.59 -2.42
C ILE A 48 -14.04 -2.02 -0.97
N SER A 49 -13.33 -1.22 -0.17
CA SER A 49 -13.02 -1.59 1.22
C SER A 49 -14.26 -1.73 2.11
N GLN A 50 -15.42 -1.21 1.69
CA GLN A 50 -16.69 -1.39 2.43
C GLN A 50 -17.57 -2.53 1.87
N PHE A 51 -17.09 -3.30 0.89
CA PHE A 51 -17.87 -4.35 0.24
C PHE A 51 -18.16 -5.51 1.21
N ASP A 52 -17.15 -5.97 1.94
CA ASP A 52 -17.31 -7.05 2.89
C ASP A 52 -18.06 -6.59 4.14
N LYS A 53 -19.14 -7.32 4.45
CA LYS A 53 -19.95 -7.04 5.62
C LYS A 53 -19.21 -7.47 6.88
N TYR A 54 -18.80 -6.49 7.67
CA TYR A 54 -18.18 -6.73 8.96
C TYR A 54 -19.06 -6.30 10.14
N TRP A 55 -20.15 -5.58 9.88
CA TRP A 55 -21.14 -5.17 10.89
C TRP A 55 -22.45 -5.93 10.68
N ASP A 56 -22.90 -6.60 11.73
CA ASP A 56 -24.18 -7.30 11.78
C ASP A 56 -25.26 -6.35 12.29
N LYS A 57 -26.14 -5.92 11.38
CA LYS A 57 -27.21 -4.95 11.66
C LYS A 57 -28.34 -5.53 12.51
N GLU A 58 -28.45 -6.86 12.58
CA GLU A 58 -29.50 -7.53 13.37
C GLU A 58 -29.10 -7.61 14.84
N LYS A 59 -27.80 -7.65 15.13
CA LYS A 59 -27.26 -7.72 16.48
C LYS A 59 -26.86 -6.35 17.04
N GLY A 60 -26.31 -5.50 16.18
CA GLY A 60 -25.74 -4.22 16.57
C GLY A 60 -26.80 -3.12 16.73
N THR A 61 -26.71 -2.36 17.83
CA THR A 61 -27.54 -1.17 18.07
C THR A 61 -26.77 0.13 17.84
N PRO A 62 -27.44 1.29 17.67
CA PRO A 62 -26.79 2.59 17.62
C PRO A 62 -25.93 2.90 18.85
N GLU A 63 -26.38 2.53 20.04
CA GLU A 63 -25.66 2.73 21.29
C GLU A 63 -24.38 1.88 21.34
N HIS A 64 -24.46 0.64 20.85
CA HIS A 64 -23.29 -0.23 20.72
C HIS A 64 -22.30 0.30 19.69
N ALA A 65 -22.79 0.72 18.53
CA ALA A 65 -21.95 1.35 17.50
C ALA A 65 -21.25 2.60 18.03
N LYS A 66 -21.92 3.43 18.83
CA LYS A 66 -21.31 4.59 19.50
C LYS A 66 -20.18 4.17 20.44
N ARG A 67 -20.39 3.16 21.27
CA ARG A 67 -19.32 2.61 22.14
C ARG A 67 -18.11 2.14 21.35
N LEU A 68 -18.33 1.45 20.23
CA LEU A 68 -17.26 0.98 19.34
C LEU A 68 -16.49 2.15 18.69
N VAL A 69 -17.19 3.20 18.27
CA VAL A 69 -16.57 4.40 17.70
C VAL A 69 -15.71 5.12 18.74
N GLU A 70 -16.24 5.30 19.96
CA GLU A 70 -15.54 5.97 21.07
C GLU A 70 -14.34 5.18 21.58
N SER A 71 -14.40 3.84 21.55
CA SER A 71 -13.30 2.98 22.03
C SER A 71 -12.14 2.83 21.04
N CYS A 72 -12.34 3.16 19.76
CA CYS A 72 -11.32 2.92 18.74
C CYS A 72 -10.12 3.87 18.93
N PRO A 73 -8.92 3.35 19.28
CA PRO A 73 -7.77 4.21 19.60
C PRO A 73 -7.23 4.99 18.40
N TYR A 74 -7.56 4.54 17.19
CA TYR A 74 -7.16 5.15 15.91
C TYR A 74 -8.27 5.94 15.23
N LYS A 75 -9.46 6.04 15.84
CA LYS A 75 -10.63 6.71 15.23
C LYS A 75 -10.99 6.14 13.85
N ALA A 76 -10.71 4.85 13.65
CA ALA A 76 -10.92 4.15 12.38
C ALA A 76 -12.37 3.71 12.16
N LEU A 77 -13.29 3.96 13.11
CA LEU A 77 -14.68 3.57 13.03
C LEU A 77 -15.57 4.81 12.95
N ARG A 78 -16.59 4.76 12.10
CA ARG A 78 -17.66 5.76 12.01
C ARG A 78 -19.00 5.06 11.90
N TYR A 79 -19.99 5.51 12.67
CA TYR A 79 -21.36 5.02 12.52
C TYR A 79 -22.13 5.87 11.51
N ASP A 80 -22.81 5.20 10.59
CA ASP A 80 -23.74 5.77 9.62
C ASP A 80 -25.17 5.43 10.06
N ALA A 81 -25.78 6.38 10.76
CA ALA A 81 -27.12 6.23 11.31
C ALA A 81 -28.19 6.06 10.21
N ALA A 82 -28.00 6.67 9.04
CA ALA A 82 -28.98 6.60 7.95
C ALA A 82 -29.13 5.17 7.40
N ASN A 83 -28.04 4.41 7.40
CA ASN A 83 -28.01 3.04 6.87
C ASN A 83 -27.91 1.96 7.95
N ASN A 84 -27.97 2.33 9.24
CA ASN A 84 -27.63 1.49 10.38
C ASN A 84 -26.34 0.69 10.11
N ASN A 85 -25.27 1.38 9.72
CA ASN A 85 -24.02 0.73 9.31
C ASN A 85 -22.82 1.26 10.07
N LEU A 86 -21.94 0.37 10.50
CA LEU A 86 -20.61 0.76 10.96
C LEU A 86 -19.67 0.78 9.75
N ILE A 87 -18.91 1.85 9.59
CA ILE A 87 -17.93 2.05 8.52
C ILE A 87 -16.53 2.03 9.12
N ARG A 88 -15.62 1.28 8.48
CA ARG A 88 -14.24 1.10 8.94
C ARG A 88 -13.30 1.75 7.95
N ASN A 89 -12.49 2.69 8.42
CA ASN A 89 -11.33 3.14 7.68
C ASN A 89 -10.22 2.09 7.80
N TYR A 90 -9.97 1.34 6.72
CA TYR A 90 -8.92 0.33 6.69
C TYR A 90 -7.51 0.94 6.68
N HIS A 91 -7.37 2.19 6.23
CA HIS A 91 -6.13 2.92 6.30
C HIS A 91 -5.69 3.13 7.76
N ASP A 92 -6.63 3.49 8.63
CA ASP A 92 -6.35 3.83 10.03
C ASP A 92 -6.57 2.64 10.98
N CYS A 93 -7.15 1.54 10.53
CA CYS A 93 -7.40 0.36 11.37
C CYS A 93 -6.14 -0.50 11.51
N HIS A 94 -5.41 -0.41 12.63
CA HIS A 94 -4.19 -1.19 12.89
C HIS A 94 -4.41 -2.61 13.45
N GLN A 95 -5.64 -3.14 13.39
CA GLN A 95 -5.96 -4.51 13.85
C GLN A 95 -5.60 -4.78 15.33
N CYS A 96 -5.82 -3.78 16.19
CA CYS A 96 -5.64 -3.88 17.64
C CYS A 96 -6.69 -4.74 18.35
N PHE A 97 -7.77 -5.12 17.66
CA PHE A 97 -8.89 -5.92 18.15
C PHE A 97 -9.67 -5.37 19.37
N THR A 98 -9.40 -4.15 19.84
CA THR A 98 -10.22 -3.49 20.87
C THR A 98 -11.71 -3.47 20.52
N CYS A 99 -12.07 -3.33 19.23
CA CYS A 99 -13.46 -3.40 18.79
C CYS A 99 -14.10 -4.79 19.01
N LEU A 100 -13.35 -5.87 18.88
CA LEU A 100 -13.83 -7.23 19.16
C LEU A 100 -13.98 -7.48 20.66
N GLU A 101 -13.08 -6.93 21.48
CA GLU A 101 -13.18 -7.00 22.94
C GLU A 101 -14.45 -6.32 23.45
N ILE A 102 -14.73 -5.10 22.95
CA ILE A 102 -15.95 -4.35 23.29
C ILE A 102 -17.22 -5.04 22.77
N ASP A 103 -17.13 -5.76 21.65
CA ASP A 103 -18.23 -6.48 21.01
C ASP A 103 -18.43 -7.91 21.55
N SER A 104 -17.60 -8.37 22.49
CA SER A 104 -17.52 -9.78 22.91
C SER A 104 -18.85 -10.43 23.34
N GLU A 105 -19.78 -9.66 23.92
CA GLU A 105 -21.10 -10.16 24.34
C GLU A 105 -22.15 -10.14 23.21
N ILE A 106 -22.00 -9.25 22.23
CA ILE A 106 -23.00 -9.01 21.17
C ILE A 106 -22.64 -9.78 19.90
N GLY A 107 -21.35 -9.80 19.53
CA GLY A 107 -20.87 -10.45 18.31
C GLY A 107 -21.41 -9.79 17.03
N ALA A 108 -21.55 -8.46 17.02
CA ALA A 108 -21.98 -7.68 15.87
C ALA A 108 -20.82 -7.25 14.95
N VAL A 109 -19.56 -7.36 15.38
CA VAL A 109 -18.37 -6.94 14.65
C VAL A 109 -17.54 -8.15 14.23
N LYS A 110 -17.12 -8.16 12.97
CA LYS A 110 -16.16 -9.11 12.42
C LYS A 110 -14.89 -8.39 11.98
N VAL A 111 -13.81 -9.15 11.86
CA VAL A 111 -12.55 -8.71 11.24
C VAL A 111 -12.13 -9.76 10.22
N PRO A 112 -12.86 -9.91 9.09
CA PRO A 112 -12.50 -10.88 8.06
C PRO A 112 -11.15 -10.49 7.45
N ARG A 113 -10.31 -11.47 7.11
CA ARG A 113 -9.03 -11.20 6.44
C ARG A 113 -9.27 -10.62 5.04
N GLU A 114 -10.29 -11.14 4.36
CA GLU A 114 -10.71 -10.81 3.00
C GLU A 114 -10.96 -9.29 2.87
N SER A 115 -11.50 -8.67 3.90
CA SER A 115 -11.79 -7.23 3.93
C SER A 115 -10.54 -6.35 3.91
N TYR A 116 -9.40 -6.88 4.35
CA TYR A 116 -8.11 -6.19 4.26
C TYR A 116 -7.42 -6.40 2.92
N THR A 117 -7.78 -7.48 2.19
CA THR A 117 -7.20 -7.79 0.88
C THR A 117 -8.03 -7.27 -0.30
N ALA A 118 -9.32 -6.95 -0.11
CA ALA A 118 -10.20 -6.45 -1.18
C ALA A 118 -9.65 -5.21 -1.91
N PHE A 119 -9.02 -4.28 -1.16
CA PHE A 119 -8.37 -3.12 -1.78
C PHE A 119 -7.18 -3.56 -2.65
N GLN A 120 -6.35 -4.49 -2.17
CA GLN A 120 -5.18 -5.00 -2.89
C GLN A 120 -5.57 -5.77 -4.15
N GLU A 121 -6.63 -6.57 -4.09
CA GLU A 121 -7.21 -7.22 -5.24
C GLU A 121 -7.68 -6.19 -6.28
N MET A 122 -8.37 -5.14 -5.84
CA MET A 122 -8.81 -4.08 -6.75
C MET A 122 -7.63 -3.29 -7.34
N LEU A 123 -6.53 -3.08 -6.60
CA LEU A 123 -5.29 -2.50 -7.15
C LEU A 123 -4.70 -3.39 -8.25
N ALA A 124 -4.70 -4.71 -8.06
CA ALA A 124 -4.24 -5.67 -9.06
C ALA A 124 -5.16 -5.65 -10.30
N ILE A 125 -6.48 -5.68 -10.13
CA ILE A 125 -7.45 -5.59 -11.23
C ILE A 125 -7.26 -4.28 -12.01
N ALA A 126 -7.15 -3.15 -11.31
CA ALA A 126 -6.97 -1.85 -11.92
C ALA A 126 -5.66 -1.78 -12.72
N SER A 127 -4.55 -2.24 -12.14
CA SER A 127 -3.25 -2.27 -12.83
C SER A 127 -3.29 -3.18 -14.04
N SER A 128 -3.85 -4.38 -13.90
CA SER A 128 -4.03 -5.34 -15.00
C SER A 128 -4.77 -4.70 -16.19
N LYS A 129 -5.81 -3.91 -15.93
CA LYS A 129 -6.57 -3.20 -16.96
C LYS A 129 -5.82 -2.05 -17.61
N VAL A 130 -4.91 -1.38 -16.91
CA VAL A 130 -3.98 -0.43 -17.53
C VAL A 130 -2.99 -1.16 -18.42
N LEU A 131 -2.39 -2.26 -17.93
CA LEU A 131 -1.38 -3.01 -18.69
C LEU A 131 -1.94 -3.67 -19.95
N GLU A 132 -3.23 -4.05 -19.96
CA GLU A 132 -3.92 -4.55 -21.17
C GLU A 132 -3.94 -3.54 -22.32
N THR A 133 -3.71 -2.24 -22.08
CA THR A 133 -3.69 -1.22 -23.14
C THR A 133 -2.32 -0.97 -23.75
N PHE A 134 -1.26 -1.59 -23.23
CA PHE A 134 0.12 -1.39 -23.68
C PHE A 134 0.71 -2.64 -24.30
N ASN A 135 1.68 -2.44 -25.21
CA ASN A 135 2.55 -3.53 -25.63
C ASN A 135 3.50 -3.89 -24.46
N PRO A 136 3.52 -5.15 -23.97
CA PRO A 136 4.39 -5.57 -22.87
C PRO A 136 5.87 -5.22 -23.05
N GLU A 137 6.38 -5.22 -24.29
CA GLU A 137 7.78 -4.88 -24.60
C GLU A 137 8.12 -3.39 -24.41
N LYS A 138 7.08 -2.55 -24.28
CA LYS A 138 7.20 -1.10 -24.10
C LYS A 138 6.78 -0.63 -22.70
N VAL A 139 6.83 -1.53 -21.73
CA VAL A 139 6.56 -1.22 -20.33
C VAL A 139 7.82 -1.41 -19.49
N PHE A 140 8.12 -0.43 -18.64
CA PHE A 140 9.24 -0.49 -17.71
C PHE A 140 8.84 0.11 -16.37
N TYR A 141 9.32 -0.46 -15.28
CA TYR A 141 8.99 -0.07 -13.92
C TYR A 141 10.26 0.36 -13.19
N LEU A 142 10.17 1.44 -12.43
CA LEU A 142 11.20 1.91 -11.52
C LEU A 142 10.61 2.13 -10.13
N ASN A 143 11.14 1.43 -9.13
CA ASN A 143 10.80 1.64 -7.74
C ASN A 143 11.94 2.40 -7.07
N PHE A 144 11.66 3.63 -6.65
CA PHE A 144 12.52 4.42 -5.79
C PHE A 144 12.28 3.98 -4.35
N ALA A 145 13.17 3.14 -3.83
CA ALA A 145 13.17 2.69 -2.44
C ALA A 145 14.10 3.59 -1.62
N LEU A 146 13.75 4.87 -1.60
CA LEU A 146 14.42 5.95 -0.88
C LEU A 146 13.42 6.56 0.12
N GLN A 147 13.90 7.16 1.20
CA GLN A 147 13.08 7.82 2.22
C GLN A 147 11.84 7.00 2.61
N ILE A 148 12.02 5.71 2.89
CA ILE A 148 10.92 4.76 3.03
C ILE A 148 10.16 5.02 4.34
N THR A 149 9.00 5.65 4.25
CA THR A 149 8.17 6.08 5.38
C THR A 149 7.06 5.09 5.72
N THR A 150 6.48 5.25 6.91
CA THR A 150 5.32 4.47 7.39
C THR A 150 4.13 4.56 6.43
N TYR A 151 3.81 5.76 5.94
CA TYR A 151 2.71 6.01 5.01
C TYR A 151 3.21 6.57 3.69
N CYS A 152 2.38 6.49 2.64
CA CYS A 152 2.70 7.01 1.32
C CYS A 152 2.56 8.52 1.22
N ASP A 153 3.17 9.06 0.16
CA ASP A 153 3.10 10.49 -0.21
C ASP A 153 1.67 10.99 -0.46
N CYS A 154 0.75 10.06 -0.72
CA CYS A 154 -0.68 10.28 -0.82
C CYS A 154 -1.29 11.09 0.35
N MET A 155 -0.67 11.04 1.53
CA MET A 155 -1.10 11.76 2.73
C MET A 155 -0.69 13.24 2.71
N GLY A 156 0.26 13.62 1.84
CA GLY A 156 0.80 14.99 1.78
C GLY A 156 1.58 15.42 3.03
N THR A 157 2.00 14.46 3.88
CA THR A 157 2.71 14.72 5.14
C THR A 157 4.11 14.11 5.11
N GLY A 158 5.13 14.91 5.41
CA GLY A 158 6.49 14.42 5.64
C GLY A 158 6.57 13.56 6.90
N GLN A 159 7.27 12.43 6.81
CA GLN A 159 7.47 11.50 7.92
C GLN A 159 8.94 11.06 7.97
N PRO A 160 9.47 10.71 9.15
CA PRO A 160 10.81 10.12 9.22
C PRO A 160 10.82 8.76 8.49
N PRO A 161 11.92 8.41 7.81
CA PRO A 161 12.07 7.09 7.21
C PRO A 161 12.11 6.02 8.30
N VAL A 162 11.36 4.93 8.11
CA VAL A 162 11.31 3.79 9.03
C VAL A 162 12.08 2.58 8.51
N ILE A 163 12.60 2.64 7.29
CA ILE A 163 13.55 1.70 6.67
C ILE A 163 14.67 2.55 6.06
N ASN A 164 15.91 2.05 6.04
CA ASN A 164 16.99 2.76 5.34
C ASN A 164 16.76 2.73 3.82
N ASP A 165 17.41 3.65 3.12
CA ASP A 165 17.39 3.70 1.67
C ASP A 165 18.04 2.44 1.09
N ILE A 166 17.35 1.82 0.14
CA ILE A 166 17.82 0.65 -0.60
C ILE A 166 18.41 1.07 -1.95
N GLY A 167 17.81 2.09 -2.58
CA GLY A 167 18.22 2.59 -3.88
C GLY A 167 17.07 2.60 -4.89
N VAL A 168 17.41 2.41 -6.16
CA VAL A 168 16.44 2.36 -7.27
C VAL A 168 16.46 0.98 -7.89
N LEU A 169 15.30 0.34 -7.97
CA LEU A 169 15.11 -0.92 -8.65
C LEU A 169 14.45 -0.68 -10.01
N GLY A 170 14.81 -1.48 -11.00
CA GLY A 170 14.18 -1.46 -12.33
C GLY A 170 13.81 -2.85 -12.81
N SER A 171 12.68 -2.98 -13.50
CA SER A 171 12.27 -4.24 -14.14
C SER A 171 11.36 -3.98 -15.33
N LYS A 172 11.24 -4.98 -16.21
CA LYS A 172 10.19 -5.07 -17.24
C LYS A 172 8.94 -5.82 -16.75
N ASP A 173 9.00 -6.44 -15.57
CA ASP A 173 7.92 -7.22 -14.98
C ASP A 173 7.47 -6.60 -13.66
N ILE A 174 6.19 -6.23 -13.58
CA ILE A 174 5.61 -5.51 -12.44
C ILE A 174 5.55 -6.33 -11.16
N VAL A 175 5.41 -7.66 -11.27
CA VAL A 175 5.33 -8.54 -10.10
C VAL A 175 6.73 -8.73 -9.53
N SER A 176 7.72 -8.97 -10.39
CA SER A 176 9.11 -9.18 -10.00
C SER A 176 9.70 -7.97 -9.26
N ILE A 177 9.44 -6.74 -9.74
CA ILE A 177 9.95 -5.52 -9.08
C ILE A 177 9.29 -5.29 -7.73
N GLU A 178 7.99 -5.58 -7.60
CA GLU A 178 7.27 -5.50 -6.32
C GLU A 178 7.84 -6.49 -5.30
N TYR A 179 8.01 -7.76 -5.70
CA TYR A 179 8.61 -8.78 -4.85
C TYR A 179 10.05 -8.43 -4.46
N ALA A 180 10.90 -8.09 -5.43
CA ALA A 180 12.28 -7.68 -5.18
C ALA A 180 12.36 -6.49 -4.21
N THR A 181 11.49 -5.49 -4.39
CA THR A 181 11.47 -4.31 -3.50
C THR A 181 11.04 -4.69 -2.09
N LEU A 182 9.96 -5.46 -1.95
CA LEU A 182 9.46 -5.88 -0.64
C LEU A 182 10.45 -6.81 0.08
N ASP A 183 11.11 -7.72 -0.63
CA ASP A 183 12.10 -8.62 -0.05
C ASP A 183 13.34 -7.86 0.46
N LEU A 184 13.80 -6.85 -0.29
CA LEU A 184 14.89 -5.97 0.16
C LEU A 184 14.46 -5.13 1.37
N ILE A 185 13.23 -4.60 1.40
CA ILE A 185 12.68 -3.90 2.57
C ILE A 185 12.60 -4.84 3.78
N LYS A 186 12.14 -6.07 3.58
CA LYS A 186 12.06 -7.09 4.63
C LYS A 186 13.44 -7.43 5.18
N LYS A 187 14.45 -7.54 4.31
CA LYS A 187 15.84 -7.79 4.67
C LYS A 187 16.47 -6.63 5.44
N GLU A 188 16.18 -5.38 5.05
CA GLU A 188 16.70 -4.18 5.72
C GLU A 188 16.12 -4.02 7.13
N GLY A 189 14.82 -4.22 7.28
CA GLY A 189 14.14 -4.17 8.58
C GLY A 189 13.84 -2.75 9.09
N LEU A 190 13.13 -2.68 10.23
CA LEU A 190 12.63 -1.43 10.80
C LEU A 190 13.69 -0.66 11.60
N ILE A 191 13.74 0.65 11.36
CA ILE A 191 14.37 1.61 12.26
C ILE A 191 13.37 1.93 13.37
N GLU A 192 13.36 1.12 14.43
CA GLU A 192 12.36 1.19 15.52
C GLU A 192 12.24 2.58 16.15
N LYS A 193 13.37 3.30 16.32
CA LYS A 193 13.40 4.65 16.88
C LYS A 193 12.69 5.72 16.02
N ASN A 194 12.49 5.45 14.73
CA ASN A 194 11.83 6.36 13.80
C ASN A 194 10.33 6.07 13.66
N ILE A 195 9.82 5.02 14.31
CA ILE A 195 8.40 4.69 14.26
C ILE A 195 7.60 5.83 14.90
N PRO A 196 6.57 6.36 14.22
CA PRO A 196 5.78 7.44 14.77
C PRO A 196 5.12 7.06 16.10
N PRO A 197 5.20 7.91 17.15
CA PRO A 197 4.76 7.57 18.50
C PRO A 197 3.24 7.38 18.63
N PHE A 198 2.46 7.83 17.64
CA PHE A 198 1.02 7.60 17.60
C PHE A 198 0.65 6.16 17.18
N LEU A 199 1.59 5.38 16.64
CA LEU A 199 1.38 3.96 16.34
C LEU A 199 1.52 3.11 17.61
N LYS A 200 0.40 2.89 18.29
CA LYS A 200 0.36 2.21 19.60
C LYS A 200 0.40 0.67 19.56
N HIS A 201 0.01 0.06 18.45
CA HIS A 201 -0.19 -1.40 18.32
C HIS A 201 0.76 -2.00 17.27
N ILE A 202 2.01 -1.57 17.27
CA ILE A 202 3.06 -2.12 16.41
C ILE A 202 3.49 -3.51 16.90
N ASN A 203 3.88 -4.38 15.97
CA ASN A 203 4.36 -5.72 16.30
C ASN A 203 5.87 -5.83 16.08
N LEU A 204 6.64 -5.61 17.15
CA LEU A 204 8.11 -5.71 17.15
C LEU A 204 8.64 -7.09 17.53
N ASP A 205 7.76 -8.09 17.66
CA ASP A 205 8.14 -9.46 17.98
C ASP A 205 8.95 -10.08 16.83
N LYS A 206 10.26 -10.26 17.03
CA LYS A 206 11.18 -10.74 15.99
C LYS A 206 10.94 -12.20 15.61
N ASP A 207 10.26 -12.98 16.44
CA ASP A 207 9.99 -14.39 16.19
C ASP A 207 8.82 -14.58 15.20
N LYS A 208 8.01 -13.55 14.99
CA LYS A 208 6.94 -13.57 14.00
C LYS A 208 7.49 -13.23 12.62
N ASP A 209 7.26 -14.11 11.65
CA ASP A 209 7.59 -13.84 10.25
C ASP A 209 6.59 -12.84 9.62
N LEU A 210 6.76 -11.56 9.94
CA LEU A 210 5.99 -10.45 9.40
C LEU A 210 6.88 -9.46 8.67
N HIS A 211 6.42 -9.01 7.50
CA HIS A 211 7.04 -7.90 6.79
C HIS A 211 7.00 -6.62 7.65
N PRO A 212 8.03 -5.74 7.61
CA PRO A 212 8.05 -4.45 8.28
C PRO A 212 6.73 -3.65 8.22
N PHE A 213 6.15 -3.50 7.03
CA PHE A 213 4.87 -2.81 6.89
C PHE A 213 3.68 -3.51 7.58
N SER A 214 3.62 -4.84 7.62
CA SER A 214 2.57 -5.56 8.37
C SER A 214 2.77 -5.43 9.87
N ARG A 215 4.01 -5.28 10.35
CA ARG A 215 4.31 -4.94 11.75
C ARG A 215 3.78 -3.56 12.14
N LEU A 216 3.82 -2.59 11.22
CA LEU A 216 3.33 -1.23 11.45
C LEU A 216 1.80 -1.10 11.29
N HIS A 217 1.23 -1.74 10.27
CA HIS A 217 -0.15 -1.51 9.85
C HIS A 217 -1.14 -2.58 10.30
N GLY A 218 -0.67 -3.75 10.70
CA GLY A 218 -1.47 -4.89 11.15
C GLY A 218 -1.22 -6.16 10.32
N PRO A 219 -1.27 -7.36 10.92
CA PRO A 219 -0.89 -8.63 10.29
C PRO A 219 -1.69 -9.02 9.04
N TYR A 220 -2.94 -8.58 8.88
CA TYR A 220 -3.74 -8.87 7.67
C TYR A 220 -3.46 -7.93 6.50
N LYS A 221 -2.63 -6.89 6.69
CA LYS A 221 -2.17 -6.01 5.61
C LYS A 221 -0.81 -6.50 5.13
N ASP A 222 -0.82 -7.68 4.54
CA ASP A 222 0.35 -8.30 3.93
C ASP A 222 0.68 -7.53 2.63
N PRO A 223 1.83 -6.85 2.53
CA PRO A 223 2.13 -5.99 1.39
C PRO A 223 2.28 -6.75 0.06
N TYR A 224 2.47 -8.07 0.09
CA TYR A 224 2.63 -8.88 -1.11
C TYR A 224 1.31 -9.20 -1.83
N GLU A 225 0.13 -9.00 -1.20
CA GLU A 225 -1.13 -9.51 -1.75
C GLU A 225 -1.48 -8.91 -3.11
N SER A 226 -1.22 -7.61 -3.34
CA SER A 226 -1.45 -6.98 -4.64
C SER A 226 -0.65 -7.66 -5.76
N ALA A 227 0.62 -7.99 -5.49
CA ALA A 227 1.49 -8.68 -6.43
C ALA A 227 1.04 -10.14 -6.65
N ARG A 228 0.62 -10.84 -5.59
CA ARG A 228 0.05 -12.21 -5.70
C ARG A 228 -1.20 -12.25 -6.56
N PHE A 229 -2.12 -11.29 -6.39
CA PHE A 229 -3.31 -11.22 -7.24
C PHE A 229 -2.94 -10.97 -8.70
N LEU A 230 -1.96 -10.11 -8.95
CA LEU A 230 -1.52 -9.77 -10.29
C LEU A 230 -0.78 -10.94 -10.98
N GLU A 231 0.02 -11.70 -10.24
CA GLU A 231 0.63 -12.95 -10.68
C GLU A 231 -0.43 -14.00 -11.03
N LYS A 232 -1.46 -14.17 -10.18
CA LYS A 232 -2.61 -15.07 -10.46
C LYS A 232 -3.36 -14.68 -11.74
N MET A 233 -3.36 -13.40 -12.11
CA MET A 233 -3.93 -12.89 -13.36
C MET A 233 -3.00 -13.08 -14.58
N GLY A 234 -1.82 -13.68 -14.39
CA GLY A 234 -0.84 -13.90 -15.46
C GLY A 234 -0.16 -12.63 -15.95
N LYS A 235 -0.05 -11.60 -15.11
CA LYS A 235 0.53 -10.29 -15.48
C LYS A 235 2.00 -10.11 -15.07
N GLY A 236 2.60 -11.14 -14.51
CA GLY A 236 4.04 -11.19 -14.23
C GLY A 236 4.38 -12.39 -13.36
N THR A 237 5.59 -12.40 -12.79
CA THR A 237 6.06 -13.47 -11.91
C THR A 237 6.77 -12.94 -10.66
N SER A 238 6.59 -13.65 -9.56
CA SER A 238 7.30 -13.46 -8.29
C SER A 238 8.75 -13.93 -8.34
N GLN A 239 9.16 -14.65 -9.40
CA GLN A 239 10.53 -15.10 -9.57
C GLN A 239 11.38 -13.97 -10.16
N TYR A 240 12.53 -13.72 -9.57
CA TYR A 240 13.44 -12.68 -10.02
C TYR A 240 14.89 -13.02 -9.70
N GLU A 241 15.80 -12.36 -10.42
CA GLU A 241 17.24 -12.32 -10.12
C GLU A 241 17.63 -10.85 -9.93
N LEU A 242 18.40 -10.57 -8.87
CA LEU A 242 18.94 -9.23 -8.65
C LEU A 242 20.26 -9.08 -9.40
N ILE A 243 20.29 -8.17 -10.36
CA ILE A 243 21.51 -7.79 -11.08
C ILE A 243 21.90 -6.38 -10.62
N GLU A 244 23.03 -6.28 -9.93
CA GLU A 244 23.58 -4.98 -9.53
C GLU A 244 24.18 -4.29 -10.76
N ILE A 245 23.65 -3.11 -11.10
CA ILE A 245 24.10 -2.31 -12.24
C ILE A 245 25.08 -1.21 -11.81
N LEU A 246 24.86 -0.63 -10.63
CA LEU A 246 25.71 0.39 -10.02
C LEU A 246 25.76 0.13 -8.51
N SER A 247 26.92 -0.28 -8.01
CA SER A 247 27.11 -0.51 -6.58
C SER A 247 27.16 0.80 -5.79
N PRO A 248 26.85 0.80 -4.48
CA PRO A 248 27.02 1.99 -3.63
C PRO A 248 28.46 2.54 -3.67
N GLU A 249 29.47 1.68 -3.77
CA GLU A 249 30.86 2.09 -3.87
C GLU A 249 31.13 2.85 -5.18
N GLU A 250 30.61 2.36 -6.31
CA GLU A 250 30.73 3.04 -7.60
C GLU A 250 29.99 4.38 -7.58
N VAL A 251 28.73 4.40 -7.13
CA VAL A 251 27.91 5.61 -7.06
C VAL A 251 28.55 6.67 -6.16
N SER A 252 29.18 6.28 -5.05
CA SER A 252 29.87 7.21 -4.15
C SER A 252 31.06 7.94 -4.80
N LYS A 253 31.64 7.35 -5.85
CA LYS A 253 32.78 7.90 -6.61
C LYS A 253 32.33 8.60 -7.90
N MET A 254 31.05 8.48 -8.29
CA MET A 254 30.54 9.14 -9.47
C MET A 254 30.57 10.66 -9.29
N LYS A 255 31.17 11.35 -10.27
CA LYS A 255 31.08 12.81 -10.32
C LYS A 255 29.68 13.19 -10.75
N ALA A 256 29.09 14.18 -10.07
CA ALA A 256 27.85 14.79 -10.53
C ALA A 256 28.01 15.23 -11.99
N PRO A 257 26.96 15.12 -12.82
CA PRO A 257 27.01 15.58 -14.21
C PRO A 257 27.52 17.02 -14.28
N ALA A 258 28.51 17.28 -15.13
CA ALA A 258 29.10 18.61 -15.29
C ALA A 258 28.11 19.64 -15.87
N LYS A 259 26.97 19.18 -16.39
CA LYS A 259 25.85 19.98 -16.86
C LYS A 259 24.58 19.57 -16.14
N VAL A 260 23.90 20.53 -15.54
CA VAL A 260 22.51 20.39 -15.08
C VAL A 260 21.63 20.52 -16.32
N PHE A 261 20.81 19.50 -16.62
CA PHE A 261 19.88 19.54 -17.76
C PHE A 261 18.57 20.27 -17.43
N GLU A 262 18.30 20.55 -16.15
CA GLU A 262 17.17 21.36 -15.70
C GLU A 262 17.65 22.72 -15.18
N GLY A 263 17.54 23.75 -16.02
CA GLY A 263 17.79 25.14 -15.62
C GLY A 263 16.60 25.81 -14.92
N GLU A 264 15.40 25.24 -15.04
CA GLU A 264 14.16 25.75 -14.44
C GLU A 264 13.25 24.58 -14.05
N PRO A 265 12.44 24.71 -13.00
CA PRO A 265 11.46 23.69 -12.65
C PRO A 265 10.38 23.65 -13.73
N SER A 266 10.41 22.61 -14.58
CA SER A 266 9.32 22.35 -15.52
C SER A 266 8.12 21.78 -14.77
N PHE A 267 7.28 22.68 -14.25
CA PHE A 267 5.89 22.36 -13.95
C PHE A 267 5.08 22.56 -15.23
N PHE A 268 4.71 21.45 -15.89
CA PHE A 268 3.61 21.44 -16.86
C PHE A 268 2.43 20.68 -16.25
#